data_AF-A0A832M0N8-F1
#
_entry.id   AF-A0A832M0N8-F1
#
_cell.length_a   1.000
_cell.length_b   1.000
_cell.length_c   1.000
_cell.angle_alpha   90.00
_cell.angle_beta   90.00
_cell.angle_gamma   90.00
#
_symmetry.space_group_name_H-M   'P 1'
#
loop_
_entity.id
_entity.type
_entity.pdbx_description
1 polymer ?
#
loop_
_entity_poly.entity_id
_entity_poly.type
_entity_poly.pdbx_seq_one_letter_code
_entity_poly.pdbx_strand_id
1 'polypeptide(L)' 'MQEAVIDTNVLVYHTFEDSLYHEAATSLLDRLDRWLVPLVVVYEYVLGP' A
#
# COMPACT_ATOMS: atom_id res chain seq x y z
N MET A 1 18.31 2.80 2.75
CA MET A 1 17.37 2.22 3.71
C MET A 1 16.23 3.20 3.91
N GLN A 2 15.29 3.18 2.96
CA GLN A 2 14.01 3.87 3.05
C GLN A 2 12.96 2.85 3.50
N GLU A 3 12.35 3.13 4.65
CA GLU A 3 11.27 2.32 5.19
C GLU A 3 10.07 3.22 5.49
N ALA A 4 8.87 2.66 5.36
CA ALA A 4 7.63 3.37 5.66
C ALA A 4 6.61 2.45 6.33
N VAL A 5 5.75 3.04 7.15
CA VAL A 5 4.54 2.38 7.65
C VAL A 5 3.47 2.51 6.58
N ILE A 6 2.94 1.39 6.12
CA ILE A 6 1.98 1.36 5.02
C ILE A 6 0.57 1.45 5.56
N ASP A 7 -0.25 2.30 4.95
CA ASP A 7 -1.69 2.44 5.21
C ASP A 7 -2.51 1.61 4.21
N THR A 8 -3.73 1.25 4.58
CA THR A 8 -4.65 0.46 3.76
C THR A 8 -4.87 1.07 2.38
N ASN A 9 -5.03 2.41 2.30
CA ASN A 9 -5.28 3.07 1.02
C ASN A 9 -4.17 2.86 0.00
N VAL A 10 -2.91 2.82 0.45
CA VAL A 10 -1.75 2.63 -0.45
C VAL A 10 -1.79 1.23 -1.06
N LEU A 11 -2.13 0.21 -0.27
CA LEU A 11 -2.29 -1.16 -0.77
C LEU A 11 -3.49 -1.30 -1.71
N VAL A 12 -4.61 -0.63 -1.40
CA VAL A 12 -5.79 -0.58 -2.27
C VAL A 12 -5.43 0.03 -3.63
N TYR A 13 -4.83 1.22 -3.66
CA TYR A 13 -4.44 1.86 -4.91
C TYR A 13 -3.39 1.06 -5.69
N HIS A 14 -2.43 0.44 -5.00
CA HIS A 14 -1.47 -0.46 -5.64
C HIS A 14 -2.12 -1.71 -6.24
N THR A 15 -3.20 -2.23 -5.66
CA THR A 15 -3.82 -3.49 -6.10
C THR A 15 -4.75 -3.29 -7.30
N PHE A 16 -5.50 -2.19 -7.33
CA PHE A 16 -6.46 -1.93 -8.40
C PHE A 16 -5.83 -1.06 -9.48
N GLU A 17 -5.45 -1.67 -10.61
CA GLU A 17 -4.80 -1.03 -11.75
C GLU A 17 -5.62 0.13 -12.35
N ASP A 18 -6.95 0.00 -12.34
CA ASP A 18 -7.87 1.03 -12.86
C ASP A 18 -8.10 2.20 -11.87
N SER A 19 -7.42 2.22 -10.73
CA SER A 19 -7.58 3.28 -9.72
C SER A 19 -6.76 4.53 -10.04
N LEU A 20 -7.26 5.70 -9.63
CA LEU A 20 -6.67 7.01 -9.94
C LEU A 20 -5.19 7.14 -9.54
N TYR A 21 -4.75 6.42 -8.51
CA TYR A 21 -3.41 6.55 -7.93
C TYR A 21 -2.56 5.28 -8.06
N HIS A 22 -2.95 4.32 -8.91
CA HIS A 22 -2.22 3.06 -9.05
C HIS A 22 -0.73 3.26 -9.32
N GLU A 23 -0.40 4.01 -10.37
CA GLU A 23 0.99 4.29 -10.78
C GLU A 23 1.81 4.97 -9.67
N ALA A 24 1.18 5.89 -8.93
CA ALA A 24 1.82 6.60 -7.84
C ALA A 24 2.08 5.67 -6.63
N ALA A 25 1.13 4.81 -6.29
CA ALA A 25 1.26 3.83 -5.21
C ALA A 25 2.35 2.80 -5.54
N THR A 26 2.33 2.23 -6.75
CA THR A 26 3.34 1.29 -7.25
C THR A 26 4.73 1.92 -7.22
N SER A 27 4.89 3.11 -7.81
CA SER A 27 6.18 3.82 -7.83
C SER A 27 6.70 4.16 -6.44
N LEU A 28 5.82 4.44 -5.47
CA LEU A 28 6.20 4.74 -4.08
C LEU A 28 6.66 3.47 -3.36
N LEU A 29 5.92 2.38 -3.50
CA LEU A 29 6.21 1.09 -2.88
C LEU A 29 7.51 0.47 -3.42
N ASP A 30 7.77 0.58 -4.72
CA ASP A 30 8.99 0.07 -5.38
C ASP A 30 10.28 0.78 -4.93
N ARG A 31 10.18 2.00 -4.40
CA ARG A 31 11.33 2.78 -3.90
C ARG A 31 11.69 2.47 -2.45
N LEU A 32 10.83 1.75 -1.73
CA LEU A 32 11.04 1.40 -0.33
C LEU A 32 11.84 0.10 -0.23
N ASP A 33 12.86 0.12 0.62
CA ASP A 33 13.66 -1.06 0.92
C ASP A 33 12.92 -2.03 1.86
N ARG A 34 12.01 -1.50 2.71
CA ARG A 34 11.21 -2.29 3.66
C ARG A 34 9.84 -1.66 3.89
N TRP A 35 8.80 -2.48 3.88
CA TRP A 35 7.44 -2.09 4.26
C TRP A 35 7.17 -2.52 5.69
N LEU A 36 6.67 -1.60 6.52
CA LEU A 36 6.15 -1.91 7.85
C LEU A 36 4.62 -1.90 7.74
N VAL A 37 4.01 -3.08 7.72
CA VAL A 37 2.55 -3.20 7.57
C VAL A 37 1.93 -3.51 8.94
N PRO A 38 1.18 -2.58 9.56
CA PRO A 38 0.48 -2.85 10.81
C PRO A 38 -0.58 -3.94 10.64
N LEU A 39 -0.84 -4.72 11.68
CA LEU A 39 -1.86 -5.79 11.62
C LEU A 39 -3.26 -5.24 11.31
N VAL A 40 -3.60 -4.04 11.78
CA VAL A 40 -4.89 -3.38 11.48
C VAL A 40 -5.06 -3.15 9.97
N VAL A 41 -3.98 -2.81 9.26
CA VAL A 41 -4.01 -2.60 7.81
C VAL A 41 -4.30 -3.90 7.07
N VAL A 42 -3.82 -5.05 7.59
CA VAL A 42 -4.19 -6.37 7.03
C VAL A 42 -5.68 -6.66 7.23
N TYR A 43 -6.24 -6.36 8.41
CA TYR A 43 -7.66 -6.54 8.66
C TYR A 43 -8.52 -5.66 7.75
N GLU A 44 -8.19 -4.37 7.62
CA GLU A 44 -8.90 -3.45 6.75
C GLU A 44 -8.76 -3.83 5.27
N TYR A 45 -7.58 -4.24 4.83
CA TYR A 45 -7.35 -4.61 3.44
C TYR A 45 -8.08 -5.90 3.02
N VAL A 46 -8.25 -6.86 3.94
CA VAL A 46 -8.95 -8.13 3.64
C VAL A 46 -10.47 -8.01 3.84
N LEU A 47 -10.92 -7.24 4.84
CA LEU A 47 -12.32 -7.18 5.25
C LEU A 47 -13.05 -5.92 4.77
N GLY A 48 -12.32 -4.90 4.34
CA GLY A 48 -12.81 -3.55 4.07
C GLY A 48 -12.79 -3.00 2.63
N PRO A 49 -12.31 -3.69 1.57
CA PRO A 49 -12.53 -3.20 0.21
C PRO A 49 -13.93 -3.52 -0.33
#